data_AF-A0A072NT34-F1
#
_entry.id   AF-A0A072NT34-F1
#
_cell.length_a   1.000
_cell.length_b   1.000
_cell.length_c   1.000
_cell.angle_alpha   90.00
_cell.angle_beta   90.00
_cell.angle_gamma   90.00
#
_symmetry.space_group_name_H-M   'P 1'
#
loop_
_entity.id
_entity.type
_entity.pdbx_description
1 polymer ?
#
loop_
_entity_poly.entity_id
_entity_poly.type
_entity_poly.pdbx_seq_one_letter_code
_entity_poly.pdbx_strand_id
1 'polypeptide(L)' 'MPTYSLCKRIIERGTYNFNDMKKKLDAFLLADSISVDEYNELVGLMGVQQTA' A
#
# COMPACT_ATOMS: atom_id res chain seq x y z
N MET A 1 10.88 5.32 7.46
CA MET A 1 9.51 4.87 7.79
C MET A 1 9.41 3.35 7.58
N PRO A 2 9.05 2.55 8.59
CA PRO A 2 8.88 1.10 8.41
C PRO A 2 7.59 0.74 7.63
N THR A 3 6.60 1.63 7.62
CA THR A 3 5.27 1.41 7.05
C THR A 3 5.29 1.23 5.53
N TYR A 4 5.92 2.15 4.78
CA TYR A 4 6.04 2.03 3.32
C TYR A 4 6.78 0.74 2.91
N SER A 5 7.93 0.47 3.52
CA SER A 5 8.72 -0.73 3.22
C SER A 5 7.97 -2.03 3.56
N LEU A 6 7.17 -2.03 4.63
CA LEU A 6 6.32 -3.17 4.99
C LEU A 6 5.21 -3.36 3.96
N CYS A 7 4.52 -2.28 3.58
CA CYS A 7 3.46 -2.32 2.58
C CYS A 7 3.97 -2.79 1.23
N LYS A 8 5.09 -2.24 0.76
CA LYS A 8 5.76 -2.65 -0.47
C LYS A 8 6.09 -4.13 -0.45
N ARG A 9 6.66 -4.64 0.65
CA ARG A 9 7.02 -6.05 0.79
C ARG A 9 5.80 -6.99 0.80
N ILE A 10 4.68 -6.54 1.38
CA ILE A 10 3.41 -7.29 1.37
C ILE A 10 2.86 -7.36 -0.06
N ILE A 11 2.92 -6.24 -0.78
CA ILE A 11 2.49 -6.12 -2.18
C ILE A 11 3.32 -7.06 -3.06
N GLU A 12 4.65 -6.99 -2.96
CA GLU A 12 5.56 -7.87 -3.70
C GLU A 12 5.35 -9.36 -3.37
N ARG A 13 4.91 -9.71 -2.16
CA ARG A 13 4.61 -11.10 -1.79
C ARG A 13 3.24 -11.59 -2.26
N GLY A 14 2.37 -10.70 -2.76
CA GLY A 14 1.02 -11.06 -3.19
C GLY A 14 0.11 -11.57 -2.07
N THR A 15 0.53 -11.45 -0.80
CA THR A 15 -0.19 -11.97 0.37
C THR A 15 -1.15 -10.93 0.94
N TYR A 16 -1.87 -10.23 0.06
CA TYR A 16 -2.78 -9.17 0.44
C TYR A 16 -4.04 -9.19 -0.38
N ASN A 17 -5.11 -8.69 0.21
CA ASN A 17 -6.34 -8.42 -0.50
C ASN A 17 -6.39 -6.92 -0.80
N PHE A 18 -6.59 -6.54 -2.06
CA PHE A 18 -6.53 -5.14 -2.50
C PHE A 18 -7.39 -4.21 -1.64
N ASN A 19 -8.60 -4.67 -1.30
CA ASN A 19 -9.53 -3.90 -0.47
C ASN A 19 -9.02 -3.72 0.98
N ASP A 20 -8.37 -4.74 1.54
CA ASP A 20 -7.81 -4.69 2.90
C ASP A 20 -6.56 -3.80 2.95
N MET A 21 -5.71 -3.93 1.92
CA MET A 21 -4.47 -3.16 1.79
C MET A 21 -4.76 -1.69 1.54
N LYS A 22 -5.73 -1.36 0.69
CA LYS A 22 -6.20 0.02 0.48
C LYS A 22 -6.75 0.63 1.76
N LYS A 23 -7.57 -0.10 2.53
CA LYS A 23 -8.07 0.37 3.84
C LYS A 23 -6.95 0.66 4.83
N LYS A 24 -5.94 -0.21 4.90
CA LYS A 24 -4.75 0.01 5.75
C LYS A 24 -3.96 1.23 5.30
N LEU A 25 -3.71 1.36 4.00
CA LEU A 25 -3.05 2.53 3.40
C LEU A 25 -3.78 3.84 3.72
N ASP A 26 -5.12 3.86 3.59
CA ASP A 26 -5.95 5.01 3.97
C ASP A 26 -5.79 5.33 5.47
N ALA A 27 -5.79 4.32 6.35
CA ALA A 27 -5.56 4.51 7.78
C ALA A 27 -4.13 5.01 8.10
N PHE A 28 -3.11 4.54 7.37
CA PHE A 28 -1.72 5.00 7.55
C PHE A 28 -1.53 6.44 7.07
N LEU A 29 -2.22 6.84 5.99
CA LEU A 29 -2.23 8.22 5.52
C LEU A 29 -2.92 9.14 6.52
N LEU A 30 -4.07 8.72 7.08
CA LEU A 30 -4.77 9.45 8.13
C LEU A 30 -3.96 9.56 9.44
N ALA A 31 -3.09 8.59 9.70
CA ALA A 31 -2.20 8.58 10.86
C ALA A 31 -0.87 9.33 10.61
N ASP A 32 -0.73 10.02 9.47
CA ASP A 32 0.52 10.71 9.07
C ASP A 32 1.76 9.78 9.07
N SER A 33 1.54 8.46 8.94
CA SER A 33 2.59 7.43 8.95
C SER A 33 3.26 7.25 7.58
N ILE A 34 2.60 7.73 6.52
CA ILE A 34 3.09 7.76 5.15
C ILE A 34 2.62 9.06 4.51
N SER A 35 3.39 9.57 3.54
CA SER A 35 2.95 10.72 2.75
C SER A 35 1.97 10.33 1.64
N VAL A 36 1.23 11.30 1.12
CA VAL A 36 0.34 11.13 -0.04
C VAL A 36 1.10 10.57 -1.26
N ASP A 37 2.36 10.96 -1.43
CA ASP A 37 3.23 10.47 -2.51
C ASP A 37 3.50 8.96 -2.35
N GLU A 38 3.94 8.53 -1.16
CA GLU A 38 4.16 7.12 -0.81
C GLU A 38 2.87 6.28 -0.95
N TYR A 39 1.72 6.83 -0.56
CA TYR A 39 0.42 6.18 -0.74
C TYR A 39 0.12 5.94 -2.22
N ASN A 40 0.29 6.96 -3.07
CA ASN A 40 0.03 6.84 -4.51
C ASN A 40 0.97 5.82 -5.17
N GLU A 41 2.24 5.77 -4.75
CA GLU A 41 3.21 4.78 -5.25
C GLU A 41 2.78 3.35 -4.89
N LEU A 42 2.39 3.11 -3.63
CA LEU A 42 1.93 1.82 -3.14
C LEU A 42 0.62 1.39 -3.82
N VAL A 43 -0.33 2.31 -3.98
CA VAL A 43 -1.59 2.05 -4.71
C VAL A 43 -1.34 1.77 -6.19
N GLY A 44 -0.38 2.47 -6.81
CA GLY A 44 0.06 2.20 -8.18
C GLY A 44 0.63 0.79 -8.34
N LEU A 45 1.50 0.37 -7.42
CA LEU A 45 2.06 -0.99 -7.40
C LEU A 45 0.96 -2.06 -7.25
N MET A 46 -0.05 -1.80 -6.41
CA MET A 46 -1.18 -2.72 -6.25
C MET A 46 -2.08 -2.77 -7.48
N GLY A 47 -2.36 -1.62 -8.10
CA GLY A 47 -3.23 -1.52 -9.28
C GLY A 47 -2.67 -2.27 -10.48
N VAL A 48 -1.34 -2.20 -10.69
CA VAL A 48 -0.63 -2.98 -11.72
C VAL A 48 -0.75 -4.49 -11.48
N GLN A 49 -0.84 -4.93 -10.22
CA GLN A 49 -0.87 -6.34 -9.86
C GLN A 49 -2.26 -6.98 -9.94
N GLN A 50 -3.32 -6.18 -10.07
CA GLN A 50 -4.70 -6.64 -10.20
C GLN A 50 -5.19 -6.82 -11.65
N THR A 51 -4.43 -6.34 -12.65
CA THR A 51 -4.84 -6.38 -14.06
C THR A 51 -4.29 -7.59 -14.83
N ALA A 52 -3.97 -8.70 -14.15
CA ALA A 52 -3.46 -9.92 -14.76
C ALA A 52 -4.36 -11.12 -14.44
#